data_AF-A0A2P5MY50-F1
#
_entry.id   AF-A0A2P5MY50-F1
#
_cell.length_a   1.000
_cell.length_b   1.000
_cell.length_c   1.000
_cell.angle_alpha   90.00
_cell.angle_beta   90.00
_cell.angle_gamma   90.00
#
_symmetry.space_group_name_H-M   'P 1'
#
loop_
_entity.id
_entity.type
_entity.pdbx_description
1 polymer ?
#
loop_
_entity_poly.entity_id
_entity_poly.type
_entity_poly.pdbx_seq_one_letter_code
_entity_poly.pdbx_strand_id
1 'polypeptide(L)'
;MLSLRHLLITTGLLLSMPSFAAREVNVPVPLDYKLIRNVLVHQLFTGEGQTARVWHDGKQCSFLDLSNPEIAGQDGQVKINNNVHAQFGAKMGSKCMTLVKWSGILETLQKPTLDKSGNVLSFPVTKIHAFDSNGQNLNIDQLQDLLQQVVAPKLADLKIDLNASRDDIIKTLLPYVPAEDSEQLNDSVNSLRFNNVKTDAKSILINLGFMSKVKPADKSPEDALNATELQQWQSIWQDWRSSLDKSIDQLPLTGDLAENRNTLHDVLQKAGTAFEQGLTSEVSEGNDPVRVFINESWDELAPLLRAVSKQLPGAEGLRYLTLIAATDLMYEVESVGSPFGLEISANGLRKIARSYIKHKNS
;
A
#
# COMPACT_ATOMS: atom_id res chain seq x y z
N MET A 1 38.17 2.70 -68.96
CA MET A 1 38.94 3.13 -67.78
C MET A 1 38.00 3.85 -66.84
N LEU A 2 37.91 3.32 -65.61
CA LEU A 2 37.57 3.94 -64.32
C LEU A 2 36.48 5.02 -64.18
N SER A 3 35.67 4.80 -63.15
CA SER A 3 34.94 5.77 -62.32
C SER A 3 33.48 6.06 -62.67
N LEU A 4 32.59 5.13 -62.31
CA LEU A 4 31.21 5.45 -61.93
C LEU A 4 30.62 4.33 -61.06
N ARG A 5 31.19 4.10 -59.88
CA ARG A 5 30.73 3.06 -58.94
C ARG A 5 30.87 3.47 -57.47
N HIS A 6 30.72 4.76 -57.15
CA HIS A 6 30.71 5.25 -55.77
C HIS A 6 29.55 6.22 -55.56
N LEU A 7 28.32 5.72 -55.57
CA LEU A 7 27.18 6.37 -54.94
C LEU A 7 26.06 5.33 -54.86
N LEU A 8 25.38 5.25 -53.72
CA LEU A 8 24.32 4.27 -53.38
C LEU A 8 24.86 2.93 -52.86
N ILE A 9 25.17 2.88 -51.57
CA ILE A 9 24.60 1.94 -50.57
C ILE A 9 24.98 2.56 -49.20
N THR A 10 24.29 3.64 -48.84
CA THR A 10 24.18 4.15 -47.47
C THR A 10 22.71 4.44 -47.22
N THR A 11 21.87 3.44 -47.51
CA THR A 11 20.42 3.51 -47.30
C THR A 11 20.12 2.75 -46.01
N GLY A 12 20.04 3.52 -44.94
CA GLY A 12 19.41 3.25 -43.65
C GLY A 12 19.09 1.81 -43.29
N LEU A 13 20.02 1.17 -42.57
CA LEU A 13 19.63 0.23 -41.53
C LEU A 13 19.21 1.05 -40.30
N LEU A 14 18.07 1.74 -40.41
CA LEU A 14 17.32 2.18 -39.24
C LEU A 14 16.81 0.89 -38.60
N LEU A 15 17.63 0.33 -37.71
CA LEU A 15 17.19 -0.62 -36.70
C LEU A 15 15.99 0.02 -36.02
N SER A 16 14.79 -0.43 -36.39
CA SER A 16 13.58 -0.23 -35.62
C SER A 16 13.81 -0.96 -34.30
N MET A 17 14.47 -0.30 -33.35
CA MET A 17 14.45 -0.74 -31.97
C MET A 17 12.97 -0.83 -31.59
N PRO A 18 12.48 -1.98 -31.11
CA PRO A 18 11.12 -2.06 -30.61
C PRO A 18 11.01 -1.04 -29.48
N SER A 19 10.36 0.09 -29.77
CA SER A 19 10.00 1.05 -28.76
C SER A 19 8.88 0.39 -27.97
N PHE A 20 9.22 -0.27 -26.88
CA PHE A 20 8.23 -0.77 -25.94
C PHE A 20 7.48 0.44 -25.40
N ALA A 21 6.25 0.62 -25.88
CA ALA A 21 5.41 1.74 -25.50
C ALA A 21 5.14 1.64 -24.00
N ALA A 22 5.41 2.73 -23.27
CA ALA A 22 4.95 2.85 -21.90
C ALA A 22 3.43 2.75 -21.89
N ARG A 23 2.89 1.85 -21.09
CA ARG A 23 1.44 1.71 -20.87
C ARG A 23 1.10 2.03 -19.43
N GLU A 24 -0.15 2.42 -19.23
CA GLU A 24 -0.70 2.60 -17.89
C GLU A 24 -1.17 1.28 -17.30
N VAL A 25 -0.59 0.94 -16.16
CA VAL A 25 -1.09 -0.12 -15.29
C VAL A 25 -1.99 0.54 -14.25
N ASN A 26 -3.19 -0.02 -14.08
CA ASN A 26 -4.18 0.44 -13.12
C ASN A 26 -4.45 -0.68 -12.11
N VAL A 27 -4.22 -0.38 -10.82
CA VAL A 27 -4.43 -1.32 -9.73
C VAL A 27 -5.59 -0.82 -8.86
N PRO A 28 -6.74 -1.52 -8.82
CA PRO A 28 -7.81 -1.20 -7.89
C PRO A 28 -7.40 -1.61 -6.48
N VAL A 29 -7.34 -0.65 -5.55
CA VAL A 29 -6.96 -0.89 -4.15
C VAL A 29 -8.12 -0.49 -3.23
N PRO A 30 -8.72 -1.44 -2.49
CA PRO A 30 -9.68 -1.11 -1.45
C PRO A 30 -8.96 -0.63 -0.18
N LEU A 31 -9.15 0.64 0.20
CA LEU A 31 -8.69 1.21 1.46
C LEU A 31 -9.74 0.99 2.56
N ASP A 32 -9.47 0.09 3.49
CA ASP A 32 -10.32 -0.19 4.66
C ASP A 32 -10.38 1.01 5.63
N TYR A 33 -11.52 1.25 6.27
CA TYR A 33 -11.68 2.34 7.22
C TYR A 33 -10.79 2.25 8.46
N LYS A 34 -10.38 1.05 8.87
CA LYS A 34 -9.38 0.88 9.94
C LYS A 34 -8.02 1.46 9.53
N LEU A 35 -7.63 1.31 8.26
CA LEU A 35 -6.39 1.90 7.77
C LEU A 35 -6.49 3.42 7.76
N ILE A 36 -7.58 3.98 7.24
CA ILE A 36 -7.81 5.43 7.21
C ILE A 36 -7.77 5.99 8.65
N ARG A 37 -8.34 5.25 9.62
CA ARG A 37 -8.26 5.60 11.04
C ARG A 37 -6.83 5.62 11.53
N ASN A 38 -6.01 4.64 11.16
CA ASN A 38 -4.61 4.59 11.57
C ASN A 38 -3.81 5.77 10.98
N VAL A 39 -4.06 6.14 9.73
CA VAL A 39 -3.46 7.34 9.11
C VAL A 39 -3.88 8.60 9.85
N LEU A 40 -5.18 8.75 10.15
CA LEU A 40 -5.72 9.87 10.92
C LEU A 40 -5.09 9.96 12.32
N VAL A 41 -5.03 8.84 13.05
CA VAL A 41 -4.46 8.82 14.40
C VAL A 41 -2.99 9.21 14.37
N HIS A 42 -2.23 8.69 13.40
CA HIS A 42 -0.81 9.01 13.26
C HIS A 42 -0.55 10.48 12.89
N GLN A 43 -1.39 11.07 12.04
CA GLN A 43 -1.21 12.45 11.58
C GLN A 43 -1.76 13.50 12.55
N LEU A 44 -2.86 13.20 13.27
CA LEU A 44 -3.61 14.21 14.02
C LEU A 44 -3.76 13.92 15.52
N PHE A 45 -3.79 12.65 15.94
CA PHE A 45 -4.04 12.25 17.34
C PHE A 45 -2.73 11.88 18.06
N THR A 46 -1.78 12.81 18.05
CA THR A 46 -0.43 12.62 18.58
C THR A 46 -0.29 13.03 20.06
N GLY A 47 -1.38 13.47 20.70
CA GLY A 47 -1.40 13.81 22.12
C GLY A 47 -1.43 12.57 23.03
N GLU A 48 -1.30 12.82 24.34
CA GLU A 48 -1.40 11.75 25.34
C GLU A 48 -2.74 11.00 25.22
N GLY A 49 -2.70 9.67 25.32
CA GLY A 49 -3.90 8.84 25.18
C GLY A 49 -4.51 8.83 23.77
N GLN A 50 -3.74 9.15 22.72
CA GLN A 50 -4.23 9.31 21.34
C GLN A 50 -5.33 10.38 21.24
N THR A 51 -5.04 11.55 21.80
CA THR A 51 -5.91 12.73 21.74
C THR A 51 -5.41 13.72 20.70
N ALA A 52 -6.31 14.54 20.14
CA ALA A 52 -5.99 15.63 19.23
C ALA A 52 -6.54 16.94 19.77
N ARG A 53 -5.65 17.86 20.18
CA ARG A 53 -6.04 19.25 20.46
C ARG A 53 -6.16 20.00 19.16
N VAL A 54 -7.36 20.03 18.59
CA VAL A 54 -7.60 20.71 17.31
C VAL A 54 -7.71 22.23 17.49
N TRP A 55 -7.99 22.70 18.70
CA TRP A 55 -8.02 24.12 19.00
C TRP A 55 -7.80 24.46 20.47
N HIS A 56 -7.22 25.62 20.69
CA HIS A 56 -7.22 26.30 21.98
C HIS A 56 -7.17 27.80 21.77
N ASP A 57 -7.68 28.56 22.73
CA ASP A 57 -7.41 29.99 22.76
C ASP A 57 -5.98 30.25 23.28
N GLY A 58 -5.38 31.36 22.87
CA GLY A 58 -4.06 31.78 23.40
C GLY A 58 -4.09 32.18 24.88
N LYS A 59 -5.27 32.13 25.52
CA LYS A 59 -5.52 32.53 26.92
C LYS A 59 -5.77 31.33 27.85
N GLN A 60 -5.77 30.12 27.30
CA GLN A 60 -6.05 28.84 27.96
C GLN A 60 -7.41 28.75 28.69
N CYS A 61 -8.40 29.56 28.29
CA CYS A 61 -9.76 29.47 28.82
C CYS A 61 -10.66 28.60 27.95
N SER A 62 -10.27 28.37 26.70
CA SER A 62 -11.06 27.65 25.72
C SER A 62 -10.21 26.63 24.97
N PHE A 63 -10.75 25.44 24.74
CA PHE A 63 -10.09 24.36 24.01
C PHE A 63 -11.12 23.40 23.42
N LEU A 64 -10.67 22.63 22.43
CA LEU A 64 -11.41 21.51 21.87
C LEU A 64 -10.45 20.36 21.61
N ASP A 65 -10.66 19.28 22.34
CA ASP A 65 -9.90 18.04 22.24
C ASP A 65 -10.79 16.94 21.65
N LEU A 66 -10.24 16.19 20.70
CA LEU A 66 -10.86 15.01 20.10
C LEU A 66 -10.14 13.75 20.58
N SER A 67 -10.87 12.66 20.69
CA SER A 67 -10.33 11.34 21.04
C SER A 67 -11.18 10.22 20.45
N ASN A 68 -10.63 9.00 20.47
CA ASN A 68 -11.29 7.78 19.98
C ASN A 68 -11.99 7.97 18.61
N PRO A 69 -11.24 8.28 17.54
CA PRO A 69 -11.83 8.41 16.22
C PRO A 69 -12.37 7.07 15.74
N GLU A 70 -13.61 7.04 15.28
CA GLU A 70 -14.27 5.90 14.64
C GLU A 70 -14.64 6.27 13.21
N ILE A 71 -14.26 5.43 12.24
CA ILE A 71 -14.44 5.72 10.82
C ILE A 71 -15.33 4.67 10.16
N ALA A 72 -16.29 5.14 9.37
CA ALA A 72 -17.21 4.30 8.59
C ALA A 72 -17.56 4.96 7.25
N GLY A 73 -18.19 4.19 6.36
CA GLY A 73 -18.77 4.70 5.12
C GLY A 73 -20.25 5.01 5.29
N GLN A 74 -20.69 6.16 4.80
CA GLN A 74 -22.10 6.56 4.82
C GLN A 74 -22.42 7.41 3.59
N ASP A 75 -23.40 6.99 2.79
CA ASP A 75 -23.93 7.74 1.64
C ASP A 75 -22.85 8.28 0.68
N GLY A 76 -21.86 7.45 0.35
CA GLY A 76 -20.74 7.84 -0.52
C GLY A 76 -19.75 8.81 0.12
N GLN A 77 -19.75 8.93 1.44
CA GLN A 77 -18.84 9.76 2.22
C GLN A 77 -18.18 8.95 3.34
N VAL A 78 -17.09 9.48 3.86
CA VAL A 78 -16.40 8.98 5.04
C VAL A 78 -17.00 9.67 6.25
N LYS A 79 -17.57 8.89 7.15
CA LYS A 79 -18.04 9.38 8.44
C LYS A 79 -16.98 9.18 9.49
N ILE A 80 -16.67 10.23 10.24
CA ILE A 80 -15.73 10.17 11.37
C ILE A 80 -16.43 10.67 12.62
N ASN A 81 -16.57 9.78 13.60
CA ASN A 81 -17.09 10.09 14.92
C ASN A 81 -15.93 10.21 15.89
N ASN A 82 -15.93 11.27 16.69
CA ASN A 82 -14.92 11.51 17.72
C ASN A 82 -15.61 11.76 19.04
N ASN A 83 -15.06 11.21 20.11
CA ASN A 83 -15.36 11.73 21.44
C ASN A 83 -14.76 13.13 21.55
N VAL A 84 -15.56 14.09 21.97
CA VAL A 84 -15.13 15.49 22.11
C VAL A 84 -15.17 15.92 23.55
N HIS A 85 -14.14 16.66 23.95
CA HIS A 85 -14.12 17.42 25.18
C HIS A 85 -13.79 18.88 24.84
N ALA A 86 -14.76 19.77 25.04
CA ALA A 86 -14.62 21.17 24.73
C ALA A 86 -14.97 22.05 25.94
N GLN A 87 -14.22 23.13 26.08
CA GLN A 87 -14.54 24.21 26.98
C GLN A 87 -14.46 25.52 26.21
N PHE A 88 -15.43 26.39 26.41
CA PHE A 88 -15.40 27.76 25.91
C PHE A 88 -15.59 28.70 27.09
N GLY A 89 -14.66 29.63 27.26
CA GLY A 89 -14.64 30.53 28.40
C GLY A 89 -13.98 31.86 28.09
N ALA A 90 -14.19 32.82 28.99
CA ALA A 90 -13.59 34.14 28.90
C ALA A 90 -12.65 34.38 30.09
N LYS A 91 -11.51 35.02 29.83
CA LYS A 91 -10.58 35.41 30.89
C LYS A 91 -11.15 36.61 31.66
N MET A 92 -11.34 36.44 32.96
CA MET A 92 -11.79 37.48 33.90
C MET A 92 -10.72 37.67 34.98
N GLY A 93 -9.85 38.66 34.77
CA GLY A 93 -8.66 38.86 35.59
C GLY A 93 -7.68 37.68 35.48
N SER A 94 -7.40 37.02 36.60
CA SER A 94 -6.53 35.83 36.67
C SER A 94 -7.28 34.50 36.53
N LYS A 95 -8.61 34.51 36.39
CA LYS A 95 -9.45 33.29 36.32
C LYS A 95 -10.11 33.15 34.96
N CYS A 96 -10.38 31.90 34.55
CA CYS A 96 -11.24 31.61 33.41
C CYS A 96 -12.67 31.41 33.89
N MET A 97 -13.60 32.17 33.31
CA MET A 97 -15.03 31.99 33.51
C MET A 97 -15.55 31.09 32.38
N THR A 98 -15.93 29.86 32.72
CA THR A 98 -16.49 28.89 31.77
C THR A 98 -17.90 29.31 31.37
N LEU A 99 -18.12 29.48 30.07
CA LEU A 99 -19.43 29.82 29.50
C LEU A 99 -20.16 28.56 29.02
N VAL A 100 -19.42 27.70 28.32
CA VAL A 100 -19.92 26.43 27.79
C VAL A 100 -18.90 25.35 28.09
N LYS A 101 -19.39 24.20 28.55
CA LYS A 101 -18.60 22.97 28.65
C LYS A 101 -19.39 21.88 27.97
N TRP A 102 -18.73 21.17 27.05
CA TRP A 102 -19.36 20.13 26.27
C TRP A 102 -18.49 18.88 26.29
N SER A 103 -19.13 17.75 26.58
CA SER A 103 -18.61 16.42 26.32
C SER A 103 -19.68 15.65 25.55
N GLY A 104 -19.28 14.94 24.50
CA GLY A 104 -20.21 14.19 23.66
C GLY A 104 -19.54 13.63 22.42
N ILE A 105 -20.25 13.64 21.29
CA ILE A 105 -19.75 13.13 20.01
C ILE A 105 -19.72 14.25 18.98
N LEU A 106 -18.58 14.40 18.31
CA LEU A 106 -18.46 15.21 17.11
C LEU A 106 -18.40 14.26 15.90
N GLU A 107 -19.45 14.29 15.09
CA GLU A 107 -19.52 13.58 13.82
C GLU A 107 -19.14 14.54 12.68
N THR A 108 -18.34 14.05 11.75
CA THR A 108 -18.04 14.73 10.50
C THR A 108 -18.30 13.81 9.32
N LEU A 109 -18.83 14.37 8.25
CA LEU A 109 -18.88 13.71 6.95
C LEU A 109 -17.81 14.35 6.05
N GLN A 110 -17.03 13.51 5.39
CA GLN A 110 -15.92 13.91 4.55
C GLN A 110 -16.07 13.26 3.19
N LYS A 111 -15.88 14.02 2.12
CA LYS A 111 -15.94 13.50 0.75
C LYS A 111 -14.52 13.39 0.20
N PRO A 112 -13.95 12.18 0.04
CA PRO A 112 -12.60 12.04 -0.47
C PRO A 112 -12.50 12.62 -1.89
N THR A 113 -11.43 13.38 -2.13
CA THR A 113 -11.18 14.05 -3.41
C THR A 113 -9.72 13.97 -3.78
N LEU A 114 -9.45 13.84 -5.08
CA LEU A 114 -8.11 13.90 -5.64
C LEU A 114 -7.75 15.34 -5.99
N ASP A 115 -6.50 15.71 -5.76
CA ASP A 115 -5.95 16.94 -6.31
C ASP A 115 -5.80 16.83 -7.84
N LYS A 116 -5.52 17.95 -8.50
CA LYS A 116 -5.42 17.99 -9.97
C LYS A 116 -4.32 17.08 -10.53
N SER A 117 -3.27 16.82 -9.75
CA SER A 117 -2.17 15.96 -10.18
C SER A 117 -2.43 14.47 -9.92
N GLY A 118 -3.45 14.14 -9.14
CA GLY A 118 -3.71 12.77 -8.68
C GLY A 118 -2.68 12.28 -7.65
N ASN A 119 -1.84 13.14 -7.09
CA ASN A 119 -0.81 12.73 -6.13
C ASN A 119 -1.31 12.75 -4.69
N VAL A 120 -2.34 13.55 -4.40
CA VAL A 120 -2.85 13.77 -3.05
C VAL A 120 -4.32 13.39 -3.00
N LEU A 121 -4.63 12.43 -2.13
CA LEU A 121 -5.99 12.13 -1.71
C LEU A 121 -6.29 12.90 -0.42
N SER A 122 -7.21 13.85 -0.50
CA SER A 122 -7.64 14.69 0.62
C SER A 122 -9.06 14.32 1.07
N PHE A 123 -9.39 14.68 2.31
CA PHE A 123 -10.68 14.35 2.92
C PHE A 123 -11.40 15.61 3.43
N PRO A 124 -11.82 16.54 2.55
CA PRO A 124 -12.51 17.75 2.98
C PRO A 124 -13.79 17.43 3.74
N VAL A 125 -14.00 18.15 4.84
CA VAL A 125 -15.21 18.07 5.66
C VAL A 125 -16.36 18.76 4.93
N THR A 126 -17.46 18.04 4.69
CA THR A 126 -18.66 18.55 4.03
C THR A 126 -19.77 18.89 5.02
N LYS A 127 -19.83 18.17 6.15
CA LYS A 127 -20.81 18.40 7.22
C LYS A 127 -20.20 18.09 8.58
N ILE A 128 -20.72 18.77 9.59
CA ILE A 128 -20.39 18.57 11.00
C ILE A 128 -21.70 18.46 11.80
N HIS A 129 -21.77 17.47 12.67
CA HIS A 129 -22.86 17.30 13.62
C HIS A 129 -22.28 17.15 15.02
N ALA A 130 -22.89 17.84 15.99
CA ALA A 130 -22.48 17.81 17.39
C ALA A 130 -23.58 17.15 18.21
N PHE A 131 -23.20 16.22 19.07
CA PHE A 131 -24.12 15.50 19.95
C PHE A 131 -23.66 15.60 21.40
N ASP A 132 -24.60 15.60 22.34
CA ASP A 132 -24.30 15.47 23.76
C ASP A 132 -23.90 14.03 24.12
N SER A 133 -23.62 13.79 25.41
CA SER A 133 -23.26 12.46 25.91
C SER A 133 -24.38 11.41 25.81
N ASN A 134 -25.63 11.84 25.59
CA ASN A 134 -26.79 10.96 25.43
C ASN A 134 -27.10 10.70 23.93
N GLY A 135 -26.30 11.25 23.01
CA GLY A 135 -26.52 11.14 21.57
C GLY A 135 -27.58 12.10 21.03
N GLN A 136 -28.01 13.10 21.82
CA GLN A 136 -28.95 14.12 21.37
C GLN A 136 -28.22 15.23 20.62
N ASN A 137 -28.81 15.67 19.51
CA ASN A 137 -28.21 16.69 18.66
C ASN A 137 -28.13 18.06 19.38
N LEU A 138 -26.95 18.65 19.38
CA LEU A 138 -26.68 19.98 19.90
C LEU A 138 -26.87 21.01 18.79
N ASN A 139 -28.12 21.43 18.60
CA ASN A 139 -28.48 22.49 17.65
C ASN A 139 -28.27 23.87 18.28
N ILE A 140 -27.01 24.27 18.44
CA ILE A 140 -26.63 25.62 18.86
C ILE A 140 -25.93 26.28 17.68
N ASP A 141 -26.58 27.22 16.99
CA ASP A 141 -26.07 27.83 15.76
C ASP A 141 -24.65 28.40 15.92
N GLN A 142 -24.39 29.11 17.02
CA GLN A 142 -23.07 29.66 17.35
C GLN A 142 -21.98 28.58 17.52
N LEU A 143 -22.36 27.39 18.01
CA LEU A 143 -21.44 26.27 18.14
C LEU A 143 -21.14 25.66 16.77
N GLN A 144 -22.14 25.55 15.89
CA GLN A 144 -21.93 25.02 14.53
C GLN A 144 -20.95 25.88 13.73
N ASP A 145 -21.13 27.20 13.71
CA ASP A 145 -20.23 28.11 12.99
C ASP A 145 -18.79 28.02 13.51
N LEU A 146 -18.64 27.95 14.84
CA LEU A 146 -17.34 27.80 15.48
C LEU A 146 -16.68 26.47 15.10
N LEU A 147 -17.42 25.37 15.19
CA LEU A 147 -16.92 24.04 14.82
C LEU A 147 -16.50 23.98 13.35
N GLN A 148 -17.27 24.61 12.44
CA GLN A 148 -16.94 24.67 11.03
C GLN A 148 -15.64 25.45 10.78
N GLN A 149 -15.41 26.57 11.47
CA GLN A 149 -14.20 27.38 11.29
C GLN A 149 -12.96 26.75 11.93
N VAL A 150 -13.15 26.02 13.03
CA VAL A 150 -12.05 25.58 13.89
C VAL A 150 -11.69 24.13 13.68
N VAL A 151 -12.68 23.25 13.62
CA VAL A 151 -12.46 21.80 13.57
C VAL A 151 -12.33 21.31 12.14
N ALA A 152 -13.13 21.85 11.21
CA ALA A 152 -13.10 21.42 9.82
C ALA A 152 -11.70 21.50 9.19
N PRO A 153 -10.91 22.59 9.35
CA PRO A 153 -9.57 22.66 8.76
C PRO A 153 -8.63 21.58 9.30
N LYS A 154 -8.68 21.31 10.61
CA LYS A 154 -7.81 20.31 11.25
C LYS A 154 -8.14 18.87 10.85
N LEU A 155 -9.42 18.53 10.71
CA LEU A 155 -9.82 17.22 10.21
C LEU A 155 -9.60 17.10 8.69
N ALA A 156 -9.69 18.20 7.96
CA ALA A 156 -9.36 18.25 6.53
C ALA A 156 -7.86 18.17 6.23
N ASP A 157 -6.99 18.36 7.24
CA ASP A 157 -5.53 18.15 7.11
C ASP A 157 -5.18 16.67 6.86
N LEU A 158 -6.11 15.73 7.13
CA LEU A 158 -5.96 14.33 6.75
C LEU A 158 -5.74 14.23 5.24
N LYS A 159 -4.58 13.68 4.87
CA LYS A 159 -4.22 13.43 3.48
C LYS A 159 -3.35 12.19 3.34
N ILE A 160 -3.49 11.55 2.19
CA ILE A 160 -2.56 10.51 1.72
C ILE A 160 -1.80 11.11 0.54
N ASP A 161 -0.50 11.29 0.69
CA ASP A 161 0.38 11.96 -0.27
C ASP A 161 1.35 10.94 -0.88
N LEU A 162 1.20 10.66 -2.17
CA LEU A 162 2.09 9.74 -2.88
C LEU A 162 3.51 10.30 -2.98
N ASN A 163 3.69 11.63 -3.05
CA ASN A 163 5.02 12.24 -3.14
C ASN A 163 5.86 11.89 -1.91
N ALA A 164 5.25 11.88 -0.73
CA ALA A 164 5.92 11.54 0.53
C ALA A 164 6.35 10.06 0.60
N SER A 165 5.79 9.19 -0.24
CA SER A 165 6.06 7.74 -0.21
C SER A 165 7.04 7.28 -1.30
N ARG A 166 7.29 8.09 -2.34
CA ARG A 166 8.08 7.68 -3.51
C ARG A 166 9.51 7.25 -3.16
N ASP A 167 10.21 8.09 -2.39
CA ASP A 167 11.61 7.83 -2.02
C ASP A 167 11.75 6.53 -1.21
N ASP A 168 10.81 6.30 -0.28
CA ASP A 168 10.77 5.07 0.51
C ASP A 168 10.50 3.85 -0.37
N ILE A 169 9.57 3.95 -1.33
CA ILE A 169 9.29 2.87 -2.28
C ILE A 169 10.54 2.54 -3.10
N ILE A 170 11.21 3.56 -3.67
CA ILE A 170 12.44 3.36 -4.46
C ILE A 170 13.51 2.73 -3.58
N LYS A 171 13.78 3.29 -2.41
CA LYS A 171 14.80 2.78 -1.48
C LYS A 171 14.55 1.33 -1.08
N THR A 172 13.30 0.94 -0.89
CA THR A 172 12.92 -0.43 -0.53
C THR A 172 13.05 -1.39 -1.72
N LEU A 173 12.67 -0.99 -2.92
CA LEU A 173 12.63 -1.90 -4.08
C LEU A 173 13.96 -1.98 -4.84
N LEU A 174 14.73 -0.90 -4.88
CA LEU A 174 15.97 -0.81 -5.66
C LEU A 174 16.99 -1.93 -5.38
N PRO A 175 17.20 -2.42 -4.14
CA PRO A 175 18.11 -3.53 -3.88
C PRO A 175 17.75 -4.85 -4.57
N TYR A 176 16.50 -5.00 -5.00
CA TYR A 176 15.96 -6.22 -5.61
C TYR A 176 15.79 -6.11 -7.14
N VAL A 177 16.10 -4.94 -7.71
CA VAL A 177 15.94 -4.68 -9.16
C VAL A 177 17.32 -4.67 -9.83
N PRO A 178 17.48 -5.31 -11.01
CA PRO A 178 18.72 -5.26 -11.78
C PRO A 178 19.17 -3.83 -12.05
N ALA A 179 20.48 -3.59 -12.11
CA ALA A 179 21.05 -2.25 -12.26
C ALA A 179 20.57 -1.56 -13.56
N GLU A 180 20.41 -2.33 -14.63
CA GLU A 180 19.90 -1.89 -15.93
C GLU A 180 18.43 -1.43 -15.92
N ASP A 181 17.64 -1.85 -14.92
CA ASP A 181 16.21 -1.52 -14.80
C ASP A 181 15.94 -0.46 -13.70
N SER A 182 16.98 0.04 -13.04
CA SER A 182 16.88 1.03 -11.98
C SER A 182 16.22 2.35 -12.43
N GLU A 183 16.52 2.83 -13.63
CA GLU A 183 15.88 4.03 -14.21
C GLU A 183 14.38 3.78 -14.46
N GLN A 184 14.02 2.60 -14.95
CA GLN A 184 12.63 2.22 -15.18
C GLN A 184 11.84 2.13 -13.87
N LEU A 185 12.43 1.61 -12.80
CA LEU A 185 11.80 1.60 -11.48
C LEU A 185 11.51 3.04 -11.02
N ASN A 186 12.50 3.93 -11.13
CA ASN A 186 12.35 5.34 -10.77
C ASN A 186 11.24 6.02 -11.59
N ASP A 187 11.23 5.85 -12.91
CA ASP A 187 10.18 6.38 -13.79
C ASP A 187 8.79 5.88 -13.38
N SER A 188 8.68 4.58 -13.10
CA SER A 188 7.42 3.94 -12.72
C SER A 188 6.90 4.51 -11.39
N VAL A 189 7.75 4.59 -10.37
CA VAL A 189 7.39 5.15 -9.05
C VAL A 189 7.06 6.64 -9.15
N ASN A 190 7.80 7.41 -9.94
CA ASN A 190 7.53 8.84 -10.14
C ASN A 190 6.22 9.09 -10.89
N SER A 191 5.77 8.15 -11.70
CA SER A 191 4.49 8.22 -12.41
C SER A 191 3.27 7.77 -11.60
N LEU A 192 3.48 7.26 -10.36
CA LEU A 192 2.40 6.85 -9.46
C LEU A 192 1.43 7.99 -9.20
N ARG A 193 0.14 7.70 -9.37
CA ARG A 193 -0.98 8.61 -9.17
C ARG A 193 -2.26 7.87 -8.83
N PHE A 194 -3.15 8.53 -8.12
CA PHE A 194 -4.56 8.14 -7.98
C PHE A 194 -5.31 8.58 -9.24
N ASN A 195 -5.94 7.64 -9.93
CA ASN A 195 -6.74 7.91 -11.13
C ASN A 195 -8.23 8.13 -10.79
N ASN A 196 -8.72 7.44 -9.76
CA ASN A 196 -10.09 7.58 -9.30
C ASN A 196 -10.20 7.24 -7.81
N VAL A 197 -11.24 7.79 -7.17
CA VAL A 197 -11.64 7.47 -5.80
C VAL A 197 -13.16 7.31 -5.73
N LYS A 198 -13.60 6.24 -5.08
CA LYS A 198 -15.02 5.98 -4.80
C LYS A 198 -15.16 5.51 -3.35
N THR A 199 -16.11 6.08 -2.63
CA THR A 199 -16.40 5.68 -1.25
C THR A 199 -17.62 4.77 -1.23
N ASP A 200 -17.47 3.61 -0.61
CA ASP A 200 -18.53 2.62 -0.40
C ASP A 200 -18.70 2.33 1.10
N ALA A 201 -19.71 1.54 1.49
CA ALA A 201 -20.02 1.33 2.91
C ALA A 201 -18.91 0.66 3.73
N LYS A 202 -17.98 -0.07 3.07
CA LYS A 202 -16.93 -0.87 3.74
C LYS A 202 -15.51 -0.35 3.52
N SER A 203 -15.29 0.47 2.50
CA SER A 203 -13.96 0.93 2.10
C SER A 203 -14.03 2.12 1.14
N ILE A 204 -12.87 2.74 0.91
CA ILE A 204 -12.65 3.65 -0.21
C ILE A 204 -11.93 2.86 -1.30
N LEU A 205 -12.57 2.67 -2.45
CA LEU A 205 -11.93 2.09 -3.62
C LEU A 205 -11.13 3.17 -4.34
N ILE A 206 -9.82 3.01 -4.39
CA ILE A 206 -8.92 3.86 -5.19
C ILE A 206 -8.41 3.07 -6.40
N ASN A 207 -8.15 3.76 -7.50
CA ASN A 207 -7.39 3.19 -8.62
C ASN A 207 -6.00 3.84 -8.64
N LEU A 208 -4.96 3.07 -8.37
CA LEU A 208 -3.57 3.51 -8.47
C LEU A 208 -3.05 3.24 -9.88
N GLY A 209 -2.65 4.30 -10.56
CA GLY A 209 -2.07 4.27 -11.90
C GLY A 209 -0.56 4.49 -11.85
N PHE A 210 0.18 3.79 -12.71
CA PHE A 210 1.58 4.13 -13.02
C PHE A 210 1.93 3.70 -14.45
N MET A 211 2.93 4.37 -15.00
CA MET A 211 3.53 4.04 -16.29
C MET A 211 4.52 2.90 -16.11
N SER A 212 4.41 1.89 -16.96
CA SER A 212 5.44 0.86 -17.09
C SER A 212 5.75 0.63 -18.56
N LYS A 213 7.05 0.59 -18.90
CA LYS A 213 7.54 0.09 -20.18
C LYS A 213 7.56 -1.42 -20.09
N VAL A 214 6.46 -2.06 -20.46
CA VAL A 214 6.39 -3.52 -20.35
C VAL A 214 7.31 -4.14 -21.39
N LYS A 215 8.50 -4.55 -20.95
CA LYS A 215 9.28 -5.55 -21.70
C LYS A 215 8.47 -6.84 -21.65
N PRO A 216 8.22 -7.51 -22.78
CA PRO A 216 7.68 -8.86 -22.76
C PRO A 216 8.52 -9.71 -21.84
N ALA A 217 7.89 -10.55 -21.01
CA ALA A 217 8.61 -11.55 -20.23
C ALA A 217 9.61 -12.24 -21.14
N ASP A 218 10.86 -12.31 -20.70
CA ASP A 218 11.85 -13.10 -21.40
C ASP A 218 11.48 -14.58 -21.24
N LYS A 219 10.65 -15.05 -22.17
CA LYS A 219 10.18 -16.42 -22.29
C LYS A 219 11.26 -17.38 -22.76
N SER A 220 12.51 -16.93 -22.93
CA SER A 220 13.61 -17.83 -23.23
C SER A 220 13.65 -18.90 -22.13
N PRO A 221 13.50 -20.18 -22.49
CA PRO A 221 13.50 -21.25 -21.52
C PRO A 221 14.89 -21.35 -20.90
N GLU A 222 14.95 -21.25 -19.58
CA GLU A 222 16.13 -21.55 -18.78
C GLU A 222 16.13 -23.03 -18.45
N ASP A 223 17.28 -23.67 -18.65
CA ASP A 223 17.43 -25.08 -18.30
C ASP A 223 17.28 -25.29 -16.79
N ALA A 224 16.77 -26.47 -16.44
CA ALA A 224 16.73 -26.92 -15.05
C ALA A 224 18.12 -26.79 -14.40
N LEU A 225 18.14 -26.55 -13.08
CA LEU A 225 19.39 -26.40 -12.35
C LEU A 225 20.18 -27.71 -12.39
N ASN A 226 21.49 -27.61 -12.61
CA ASN A 226 22.35 -28.76 -12.45
C ASN A 226 22.54 -29.12 -10.97
N ALA A 227 23.14 -30.29 -10.69
CA ALA A 227 23.28 -30.80 -9.32
C ALA A 227 24.03 -29.84 -8.38
N THR A 228 25.05 -29.13 -8.89
CA THR A 228 25.82 -28.16 -8.09
C THR A 228 24.99 -26.92 -7.78
N GLU A 229 24.30 -26.36 -8.78
CA GLU A 229 23.39 -25.22 -8.60
C GLU A 229 22.27 -25.56 -7.61
N LEU A 230 21.68 -26.76 -7.73
CA LEU A 230 20.60 -27.21 -6.86
C LEU A 230 21.05 -27.32 -5.40
N GLN A 231 22.23 -27.87 -5.14
CA GLN A 231 22.78 -27.97 -3.79
C GLN A 231 23.03 -26.58 -3.17
N GLN A 232 23.54 -25.63 -3.95
CA GLN A 232 23.74 -24.25 -3.49
C GLN A 232 22.40 -23.57 -3.19
N TRP A 233 21.41 -23.74 -4.06
CA TRP A 233 20.07 -23.22 -3.84
C TRP A 233 19.40 -23.82 -2.59
N GLN A 234 19.49 -25.14 -2.38
CA GLN A 234 18.89 -25.81 -1.22
C GLN A 234 19.44 -25.23 0.10
N SER A 235 20.73 -24.91 0.18
CA SER A 235 21.30 -24.21 1.35
C SER A 235 20.72 -22.81 1.52
N ILE A 236 20.62 -22.03 0.44
CA ILE A 236 20.02 -20.68 0.48
C ILE A 236 18.56 -20.74 0.95
N TRP A 237 17.78 -21.67 0.38
CA TRP A 237 16.38 -21.86 0.72
C TRP A 237 16.19 -22.30 2.17
N GLN A 238 17.03 -23.18 2.69
CA GLN A 238 16.97 -23.60 4.11
C GLN A 238 17.23 -22.43 5.06
N ASP A 239 18.22 -21.58 4.77
CA ASP A 239 18.51 -20.39 5.56
C ASP A 239 17.31 -19.42 5.57
N TRP A 240 16.73 -19.18 4.40
CA TRP A 240 15.52 -18.35 4.24
C TRP A 240 14.33 -18.94 4.99
N ARG A 241 14.08 -20.24 4.85
CA ARG A 241 12.97 -20.91 5.51
C ARG A 241 13.09 -20.82 7.02
N SER A 242 14.27 -21.09 7.58
CA SER A 242 14.52 -20.97 9.03
C SER A 242 14.28 -19.55 9.54
N SER A 243 14.70 -18.53 8.77
CA SER A 243 14.43 -17.13 9.11
C SER A 243 12.94 -16.79 9.05
N LEU A 244 12.22 -17.29 8.05
CA LEU A 244 10.78 -17.09 7.89
C LEU A 244 9.98 -17.83 8.96
N ASP A 245 10.31 -19.08 9.27
CA ASP A 245 9.70 -19.87 10.36
C ASP A 245 9.81 -19.11 11.68
N LYS A 246 11.01 -18.61 11.99
CA LYS A 246 11.24 -17.80 13.20
C LYS A 246 10.45 -16.50 13.18
N SER A 247 10.36 -15.83 12.02
CA SER A 247 9.60 -14.59 11.89
C SER A 247 8.11 -14.84 12.09
N ILE A 248 7.58 -15.91 11.49
CA ILE A 248 6.21 -16.39 11.69
C ILE A 248 5.99 -16.59 13.18
N ASP A 249 6.82 -17.38 13.87
CA ASP A 249 6.73 -17.67 15.31
C ASP A 249 6.73 -16.42 16.20
N GLN A 250 7.42 -15.37 15.79
CA GLN A 250 7.51 -14.11 16.52
C GLN A 250 6.38 -13.12 16.22
N LEU A 251 5.53 -13.39 15.22
CA LEU A 251 4.40 -12.52 14.93
C LEU A 251 3.45 -12.45 16.13
N PRO A 252 3.05 -11.24 16.57
CA PRO A 252 2.11 -11.03 17.67
C PRO A 252 0.66 -11.28 17.21
N LEU A 253 0.40 -12.45 16.62
CA LEU A 253 -0.94 -12.89 16.24
C LEU A 253 -1.74 -13.22 17.49
N THR A 254 -2.93 -12.63 17.62
CA THR A 254 -3.83 -12.79 18.78
C THR A 254 -5.23 -13.21 18.33
N GLY A 255 -5.98 -13.88 19.23
CA GLY A 255 -7.31 -14.40 18.94
C GLY A 255 -7.29 -15.47 17.84
N ASP A 256 -8.30 -15.48 16.97
CA ASP A 256 -8.47 -16.44 15.86
C ASP A 256 -7.28 -16.46 14.87
N LEU A 257 -6.45 -15.41 14.85
CA LEU A 257 -5.26 -15.35 14.01
C LEU A 257 -4.10 -16.21 14.53
N ALA A 258 -4.11 -16.60 15.81
CA ALA A 258 -3.11 -17.49 16.36
C ALA A 258 -3.17 -18.89 15.73
N GLU A 259 -4.38 -19.35 15.35
CA GLU A 259 -4.59 -20.64 14.68
C GLU A 259 -4.01 -20.65 13.26
N ASN A 260 -3.95 -19.49 12.61
CA ASN A 260 -3.42 -19.31 11.25
C ASN A 260 -1.88 -19.39 11.17
N ARG A 261 -1.19 -19.44 12.31
CA ARG A 261 0.27 -19.66 12.35
C ARG A 261 0.65 -20.98 11.68
N ASN A 262 -0.15 -22.02 11.89
CA ASN A 262 0.08 -23.33 11.26
C ASN A 262 -0.13 -23.26 9.74
N THR A 263 -1.09 -22.48 9.26
CA THR A 263 -1.31 -22.25 7.83
C THR A 263 -0.10 -21.58 7.19
N LEU A 264 0.50 -20.58 7.83
CA LEU A 264 1.71 -19.92 7.32
C LEU A 264 2.90 -20.89 7.20
N HIS A 265 3.10 -21.75 8.21
CA HIS A 265 4.11 -22.81 8.19
C HIS A 265 3.85 -23.84 7.08
N ASP A 266 2.61 -24.28 6.91
CA ASP A 266 2.22 -25.25 5.88
C ASP A 266 2.42 -24.68 4.45
N VAL A 267 2.03 -23.42 4.22
CA VAL A 267 2.25 -22.75 2.94
C VAL A 267 3.75 -22.62 2.64
N LEU A 268 4.57 -22.27 3.63
CA LEU A 268 6.03 -22.17 3.46
C LEU A 268 6.66 -23.53 3.16
N GLN A 269 6.16 -24.62 3.76
CA GLN A 269 6.58 -25.97 3.43
C GLN A 269 6.20 -26.36 2.00
N LYS A 270 4.95 -26.13 1.60
CA LYS A 270 4.45 -26.39 0.24
C LYS A 270 5.24 -25.59 -0.81
N ALA A 271 5.62 -24.35 -0.50
CA ALA A 271 6.46 -23.52 -1.36
C ALA A 271 7.79 -24.21 -1.70
N GLY A 272 8.45 -24.80 -0.69
CA GLY A 272 9.70 -25.52 -0.90
C GLY A 272 9.56 -26.67 -1.89
N THR A 273 8.50 -27.47 -1.77
CA THR A 273 8.22 -28.57 -2.70
C THR A 273 7.96 -28.06 -4.12
N ALA A 274 7.13 -27.03 -4.27
CA ALA A 274 6.79 -26.45 -5.57
C ALA A 274 8.01 -25.82 -6.26
N PHE A 275 8.85 -25.11 -5.50
CA PHE A 275 10.07 -24.50 -6.01
C PHE A 275 11.10 -25.53 -6.43
N GLU A 276 11.29 -26.59 -5.64
CA GLU A 276 12.18 -27.70 -6.01
C GLU A 276 11.74 -28.39 -7.31
N GLN A 277 10.44 -28.62 -7.48
CA GLN A 277 9.89 -29.13 -8.74
C GLN A 277 10.14 -28.18 -9.91
N GLY A 278 9.90 -26.88 -9.72
CA GLY A 278 10.15 -25.83 -10.73
C GLY A 278 11.62 -25.69 -11.11
N LEU A 279 12.55 -25.96 -10.20
CA LEU A 279 13.98 -25.86 -10.46
C LEU A 279 14.57 -27.10 -11.14
N THR A 280 13.94 -28.27 -11.01
CA THR A 280 14.51 -29.56 -11.44
C THR A 280 13.84 -30.20 -12.65
N SER A 281 12.56 -29.91 -12.90
CA SER A 281 11.80 -30.57 -13.96
C SER A 281 11.85 -29.81 -15.29
N GLU A 282 11.72 -30.48 -16.43
CA GLU A 282 11.36 -29.77 -17.66
C GLU A 282 9.89 -29.36 -17.57
N VAL A 283 9.62 -28.04 -17.61
CA VAL A 283 8.29 -27.49 -17.37
C VAL A 283 7.69 -27.03 -18.69
N SER A 284 6.46 -27.46 -18.97
CA SER A 284 5.66 -26.93 -20.08
C SER A 284 4.77 -25.78 -19.60
N GLU A 285 4.50 -24.78 -20.44
CA GLU A 285 3.77 -23.54 -20.08
C GLU A 285 2.41 -23.78 -19.39
N GLY A 286 1.77 -24.95 -19.55
CA GLY A 286 0.46 -25.28 -18.99
C GLY A 286 0.45 -26.01 -17.64
N ASN A 287 1.60 -26.43 -17.10
CA ASN A 287 1.68 -27.19 -15.84
C ASN A 287 2.85 -26.73 -14.98
N ASP A 288 3.04 -25.41 -14.89
CA ASP A 288 4.12 -24.81 -14.11
C ASP A 288 3.86 -24.97 -12.60
N PRO A 289 4.69 -25.75 -11.86
CA PRO A 289 4.45 -26.03 -10.45
C PRO A 289 4.55 -24.78 -9.57
N VAL A 290 5.38 -23.81 -9.95
CA VAL A 290 5.52 -22.54 -9.22
C VAL A 290 4.25 -21.71 -9.37
N ARG A 291 3.70 -21.65 -10.59
CA ARG A 291 2.46 -20.93 -10.88
C ARG A 291 1.25 -21.57 -10.21
N VAL A 292 1.14 -22.90 -10.28
CA VAL A 292 0.07 -23.66 -9.62
C VAL A 292 0.11 -23.40 -8.11
N PHE A 293 1.28 -23.57 -7.48
CA PHE A 293 1.43 -23.33 -6.05
C PHE A 293 1.06 -21.90 -5.65
N ILE A 294 1.53 -20.88 -6.38
CA ILE A 294 1.26 -19.48 -6.04
C ILE A 294 -0.24 -19.17 -6.15
N ASN A 295 -0.92 -19.69 -7.18
CA ASN A 295 -2.36 -19.52 -7.32
C ASN A 295 -3.13 -20.22 -6.18
N GLU A 296 -2.80 -21.47 -5.85
CA GLU A 296 -3.49 -22.24 -4.81
C GLU A 296 -3.22 -21.69 -3.40
N SER A 297 -1.97 -21.34 -3.11
CA SER A 297 -1.61 -20.77 -1.80
C SER A 297 -2.16 -19.37 -1.59
N TRP A 298 -2.46 -18.62 -2.66
CA TRP A 298 -3.02 -17.28 -2.54
C TRP A 298 -4.42 -17.27 -1.91
N ASP A 299 -5.25 -18.28 -2.22
CA ASP A 299 -6.59 -18.43 -1.63
C ASP A 299 -6.53 -18.58 -0.10
N GLU A 300 -5.45 -19.20 0.42
CA GLU A 300 -5.20 -19.36 1.85
C GLU A 300 -4.50 -18.13 2.45
N LEU A 301 -3.52 -17.54 1.76
CA LEU A 301 -2.69 -16.44 2.28
C LEU A 301 -3.41 -15.08 2.25
N ALA A 302 -4.17 -14.77 1.20
CA ALA A 302 -4.78 -13.46 1.04
C ALA A 302 -5.71 -13.08 2.21
N PRO A 303 -6.62 -13.96 2.70
CA PRO A 303 -7.43 -13.67 3.88
C PRO A 303 -6.59 -13.39 5.14
N LEU A 304 -5.49 -14.12 5.33
CA LEU A 304 -4.59 -13.95 6.46
C LEU A 304 -3.87 -12.60 6.42
N LEU A 305 -3.29 -12.26 5.27
CA LEU A 305 -2.62 -10.98 5.08
C LEU A 305 -3.60 -9.81 5.25
N ARG A 306 -4.87 -9.97 4.80
CA ARG A 306 -5.94 -8.96 5.04
C ARG A 306 -6.31 -8.85 6.52
N ALA A 307 -6.25 -9.94 7.28
CA ALA A 307 -6.55 -9.94 8.70
C ALA A 307 -5.41 -9.30 9.51
N VAL A 308 -4.15 -9.61 9.16
CA VAL A 308 -2.95 -9.02 9.77
C VAL A 308 -2.85 -7.53 9.43
N SER A 309 -3.10 -7.11 8.19
CA SER A 309 -3.02 -5.70 7.79
C SER A 309 -4.00 -4.81 8.58
N LYS A 310 -5.14 -5.36 9.01
CA LYS A 310 -6.10 -4.66 9.89
C LYS A 310 -5.58 -4.42 11.31
N GLN A 311 -4.57 -5.15 11.75
CA GLN A 311 -3.94 -5.00 13.07
C GLN A 311 -2.67 -4.13 13.03
N LEU A 312 -2.10 -3.90 11.84
CA LEU A 312 -0.88 -3.12 11.67
C LEU A 312 -1.16 -1.61 11.56
N PRO A 313 -0.37 -0.76 12.23
CA PRO A 313 -0.55 0.68 12.17
C PRO A 313 -0.03 1.30 10.85
N GLY A 314 -0.72 2.34 10.38
CA GLY A 314 -0.23 3.30 9.39
C GLY A 314 0.19 2.70 8.04
N ALA A 315 1.35 3.14 7.55
CA ALA A 315 1.89 2.79 6.22
C ALA A 315 2.17 1.29 6.06
N GLU A 316 2.42 0.56 7.15
CA GLU A 316 2.72 -0.87 7.09
C GLU A 316 1.47 -1.67 6.69
N GLY A 317 0.31 -1.36 7.26
CA GLY A 317 -0.96 -1.95 6.82
C GLY A 317 -1.29 -1.65 5.36
N LEU A 318 -0.96 -0.44 4.87
CA LEU A 318 -1.14 -0.06 3.47
C LEU A 318 -0.22 -0.85 2.52
N ARG A 319 1.02 -1.12 2.92
CA ARG A 319 1.95 -1.96 2.13
C ARG A 319 1.38 -3.36 1.91
N TYR A 320 0.89 -4.00 2.98
CA TYR A 320 0.27 -5.33 2.87
C TYR A 320 -1.01 -5.30 2.01
N LEU A 321 -1.88 -4.31 2.16
CA LEU A 321 -3.09 -4.20 1.33
C LEU A 321 -2.80 -3.89 -0.14
N THR A 322 -1.76 -3.11 -0.42
CA THR A 322 -1.31 -2.84 -1.80
C THR A 322 -0.74 -4.12 -2.42
N LEU A 323 0.03 -4.90 -1.65
CA LEU A 323 0.50 -6.21 -2.08
C LEU A 323 -0.67 -7.13 -2.40
N ILE A 324 -1.66 -7.25 -1.50
CA ILE A 324 -2.84 -8.10 -1.66
C ILE A 324 -3.69 -7.67 -2.85
N ALA A 325 -3.95 -6.38 -3.01
CA ALA A 325 -4.76 -5.85 -4.11
C ALA A 325 -4.07 -6.05 -5.47
N ALA A 326 -2.74 -5.95 -5.51
CA ALA A 326 -1.98 -6.29 -6.70
C ALA A 326 -2.09 -7.80 -6.99
N THR A 327 -1.92 -8.68 -6.00
CA THR A 327 -1.89 -10.14 -6.16
C THR A 327 -3.26 -10.81 -6.33
N ASP A 328 -4.37 -10.19 -5.88
CA ASP A 328 -5.73 -10.57 -6.28
C ASP A 328 -5.93 -10.45 -7.80
N LEU A 329 -5.04 -9.73 -8.46
CA LEU A 329 -4.88 -9.61 -9.90
C LEU A 329 -3.50 -10.16 -10.30
N MET A 330 -3.26 -11.46 -10.04
CA MET A 330 -1.96 -12.11 -10.26
C MET A 330 -1.38 -11.84 -11.66
N TYR A 331 -2.24 -11.72 -12.67
CA TYR A 331 -1.86 -11.32 -14.03
C TYR A 331 -1.29 -9.89 -14.08
N GLU A 332 -1.88 -8.94 -13.37
CA GLU A 332 -1.40 -7.58 -13.22
C GLU A 332 -0.06 -7.55 -12.48
N VAL A 333 0.14 -8.34 -11.42
CA VAL A 333 1.46 -8.47 -10.75
C VAL A 333 2.52 -8.95 -11.71
N GLU A 334 2.24 -10.00 -12.46
CA GLU A 334 3.15 -10.53 -13.46
C GLU A 334 3.44 -9.46 -14.53
N SER A 335 2.43 -8.70 -14.94
CA SER A 335 2.59 -7.62 -15.89
C SER A 335 3.40 -6.42 -15.37
N VAL A 336 3.54 -6.32 -14.05
CA VAL A 336 4.33 -5.31 -13.33
C VAL A 336 5.74 -5.80 -13.03
N GLY A 337 5.91 -7.08 -12.69
CA GLY A 337 7.19 -7.70 -12.36
C GLY A 337 7.99 -8.18 -13.58
N SER A 338 7.31 -8.67 -14.61
CA SER A 338 7.89 -9.17 -15.85
C SER A 338 8.90 -8.21 -16.51
N PRO A 339 8.65 -6.88 -16.55
CA PRO A 339 9.62 -5.94 -17.11
C PRO A 339 10.96 -5.88 -16.37
N PHE A 340 10.97 -6.30 -15.10
CA PHE A 340 12.14 -6.39 -14.22
C PHE A 340 12.70 -7.81 -14.12
N GLY A 341 12.26 -8.73 -15.00
CA GLY A 341 12.64 -10.14 -14.97
C GLY A 341 11.99 -10.95 -13.84
N LEU A 342 11.01 -10.38 -13.14
CA LEU A 342 10.26 -11.04 -12.06
C LEU A 342 9.03 -11.73 -12.65
N GLU A 343 9.22 -12.96 -13.12
CA GLU A 343 8.14 -13.80 -13.64
C GLU A 343 7.71 -14.83 -12.58
N ILE A 344 6.39 -15.00 -12.42
CA ILE A 344 5.80 -16.02 -11.55
C ILE A 344 5.78 -17.35 -12.31
N SER A 345 6.95 -17.97 -12.45
CA SER A 345 7.12 -19.25 -13.15
C SER A 345 8.38 -19.99 -12.70
N ALA A 346 8.46 -21.27 -13.05
CA ALA A 346 9.66 -22.07 -12.95
C ALA A 346 10.84 -21.43 -13.71
N ASN A 347 10.57 -20.81 -14.85
CA ASN A 347 11.57 -20.11 -15.65
C ASN A 347 12.14 -18.90 -14.89
N GLY A 348 11.25 -18.04 -14.35
CA GLY A 348 11.65 -16.88 -13.53
C GLY A 348 12.41 -17.30 -12.27
N LEU A 349 11.95 -18.36 -11.60
CA LEU A 349 12.61 -18.91 -10.41
C LEU A 349 14.04 -19.37 -10.71
N ARG A 350 14.30 -20.01 -11.86
CA ARG A 350 15.66 -20.41 -12.27
C ARG A 350 16.59 -19.21 -12.46
N LYS A 351 16.11 -18.14 -13.10
CA LYS A 351 16.88 -16.89 -13.30
C LYS A 351 17.26 -16.27 -11.96
N ILE A 352 16.29 -16.16 -11.04
CA ILE A 352 16.50 -15.63 -9.69
C ILE A 352 17.50 -16.49 -8.92
N ALA A 353 17.36 -17.82 -8.95
CA ALA A 353 18.25 -18.73 -8.26
C ALA A 353 19.70 -18.57 -8.73
N ARG A 354 19.94 -18.56 -10.05
CA ARG A 354 21.28 -18.36 -10.63
C ARG A 354 21.87 -16.99 -10.28
N SER A 355 21.06 -15.93 -10.33
CA SER A 355 21.47 -14.57 -9.94
C SER A 355 21.95 -14.53 -8.48
N TYR A 356 21.17 -15.12 -7.56
CA TYR A 356 21.50 -15.14 -6.14
C TYR A 356 22.73 -15.99 -5.84
N ILE A 357 22.86 -17.16 -6.46
CA ILE A 357 24.05 -18.03 -6.36
C ILE A 357 25.30 -17.26 -6.81
N LYS A 358 25.22 -16.53 -7.93
CA LYS A 358 26.32 -15.71 -8.43
C LYS A 358 26.70 -14.60 -7.44
N HIS A 359 25.71 -13.93 -6.85
CA HIS A 359 25.95 -12.86 -5.88
C HIS A 359 26.58 -13.37 -4.58
N LYS A 360 26.16 -14.53 -4.05
CA LYS A 360 26.75 -15.13 -2.83
C LYS A 360 28.20 -15.56 -3.02
N ASN A 361 28.59 -15.86 -4.25
CA ASN A 361 29.95 -16.32 -4.62
C ASN A 361 30.87 -15.17 -5.10
N SER A 362 30.35 -13.94 -5.22
CA SER A 362 31.11 -12.72 -5.55
C SER A 362 31.49 -11.98 -4.27
#